data_AF-A0A9Q0BM53-F1
#
_entry.id   AF-A0A9Q0BM53-F1
#
_cell.length_a   1.000
_cell.length_b   1.000
_cell.length_c   1.000
_cell.angle_alpha   90.00
_cell.angle_beta   90.00
_cell.angle_gamma   90.00
#
_symmetry.space_group_name_H-M   'P 1'
#
loop_
_entity.id
_entity.type
_entity.pdbx_description
1 polymer ?
#
loop_
_entity_poly.entity_id
_entity_poly.type
_entity_poly.pdbx_seq_one_letter_code
_entity_poly.pdbx_strand_id
1 'polypeptide(L)'
;MKSFTAIAFLTVALLAALGQAKHLDSKVADKDFLVKQQFVFQIMQHIYQDDVFVSPFAASFVEYKPWEHVTDYVHPEMLEFFFELWQHEPFTDDMAWSVMYEKHEEYAVGLVRLFYFAKNWETFQHAVFWARQHVNKQLFVYAFTIASLFRDDMQGVVLPAHYEIHPWSYFDSQALEWAEHYKMHGFHHVKQMDNIYNVVIKTNYSNAHGALNYDHDLAYYLEDVGFNAFYYYFNLDYPFWTKGGEEHVLNKDSSRRALPVRPLATAGPLVHGASVP
;
A
#
# COMPACT_ATOMS: atom_id res chain seq x y z
N MET A 1 48.53 11.01 -22.08
CA MET A 1 47.59 11.65 -21.12
C MET A 1 46.44 12.36 -21.81
N LYS A 2 46.67 13.25 -22.81
CA LYS A 2 45.59 14.00 -23.50
C LYS A 2 44.59 13.15 -24.29
N SER A 3 44.99 11.98 -24.78
CA SER A 3 44.15 11.04 -25.53
C SER A 3 43.21 10.23 -24.64
N PHE A 4 43.66 9.83 -23.44
CA PHE A 4 42.83 9.09 -22.48
C PHE A 4 41.74 9.97 -21.87
N THR A 5 42.03 11.23 -21.59
CA THR A 5 41.01 12.20 -21.13
C THR A 5 39.97 12.51 -22.20
N ALA A 6 40.36 12.58 -23.48
CA ALA A 6 39.42 12.76 -24.58
C ALA A 6 38.46 11.56 -24.74
N ILE A 7 38.97 10.34 -24.60
CA ILE A 7 38.17 9.11 -24.67
C ILE A 7 37.19 9.04 -23.49
N ALA A 8 37.66 9.32 -22.26
CA ALA A 8 36.79 9.36 -21.07
C ALA A 8 35.69 10.43 -21.18
N PHE A 9 36.00 11.59 -21.77
CA PHE A 9 35.01 12.64 -21.96
C PHE A 9 33.96 12.26 -23.02
N LEU A 10 34.40 11.61 -24.11
CA LEU A 10 33.52 11.09 -25.16
C LEU A 10 32.61 9.96 -24.64
N THR A 11 33.11 9.06 -23.79
CA THR A 11 32.30 7.98 -23.23
C THR A 11 31.26 8.50 -22.23
N VAL A 12 31.62 9.49 -21.40
CA VAL A 12 30.67 10.14 -20.48
C VAL A 12 29.61 10.93 -21.25
N ALA A 13 29.99 11.63 -22.32
CA ALA A 13 29.03 12.34 -23.18
C ALA A 13 28.08 11.38 -23.92
N LEU A 14 28.57 10.22 -24.36
CA LEU A 14 27.75 9.17 -24.97
C LEU A 14 26.78 8.53 -23.96
N LEU A 15 27.22 8.27 -22.72
CA LEU A 15 26.34 7.77 -21.66
C LEU A 15 25.28 8.80 -21.27
N ALA A 16 25.61 10.09 -21.24
CA ALA A 16 24.65 11.17 -21.00
C ALA A 16 23.65 11.33 -22.15
N ALA A 17 24.07 11.13 -23.41
CA ALA A 17 23.20 11.18 -24.58
C ALA A 17 22.28 9.95 -24.73
N LEU A 18 22.68 8.79 -24.18
CA LEU A 18 21.86 7.58 -24.07
C LEU A 18 20.83 7.66 -22.92
N GLY A 19 21.00 8.60 -22.00
CA GLY A 19 19.98 8.99 -21.02
C GLY A 19 18.85 9.75 -21.69
N GLN A 20 18.13 9.12 -22.62
CA GLN A 20 16.85 9.66 -23.09
C GLN A 20 15.94 9.75 -21.86
N ALA A 21 15.49 10.97 -21.54
CA ALA A 21 14.32 11.15 -20.70
C ALA A 21 13.22 10.27 -21.30
N LYS A 22 12.73 9.29 -20.53
CA LYS A 22 11.64 8.42 -20.96
C LYS A 22 10.53 9.33 -21.47
N HIS A 23 10.26 9.27 -22.77
CA HIS A 23 9.06 9.88 -23.32
C HIS A 23 7.90 9.24 -22.55
N LEU A 24 7.25 10.02 -21.68
CA LEU A 24 6.08 9.55 -20.96
C LEU A 24 4.99 9.39 -22.02
N ASP A 25 4.82 8.17 -22.52
CA ASP A 25 3.72 7.84 -23.42
C ASP A 25 2.40 8.06 -22.68
N SER A 26 1.82 9.24 -22.87
CA SER A 26 0.52 9.58 -22.32
C SER A 26 -0.55 8.86 -23.14
N LYS A 27 -1.20 7.85 -22.56
CA LYS A 27 -2.41 7.26 -23.13
C LYS A 27 -3.61 8.11 -22.72
N VAL A 28 -4.46 8.49 -23.69
CA VAL A 28 -5.73 9.17 -23.40
C VAL A 28 -6.65 8.19 -22.67
N ALA A 29 -6.99 8.50 -21.42
CA ALA A 29 -7.91 7.72 -20.61
C ALA A 29 -9.38 8.09 -20.91
N ASP A 30 -10.28 7.12 -20.81
CA ASP A 30 -11.72 7.38 -20.83
C ASP A 30 -12.21 7.94 -19.49
N LYS A 31 -13.47 8.40 -19.49
CA LYS A 31 -14.07 9.04 -18.31
C LYS A 31 -14.24 8.09 -17.12
N ASP A 32 -14.53 6.80 -17.36
CA ASP A 32 -14.70 5.81 -16.29
C ASP A 32 -13.36 5.58 -15.58
N PHE A 33 -12.30 5.38 -16.36
CA PHE A 33 -10.94 5.26 -15.85
C PHE A 33 -10.53 6.47 -15.01
N LEU A 34 -10.80 7.69 -15.48
CA LEU A 34 -10.45 8.92 -14.76
C LEU A 34 -11.18 9.03 -13.42
N VAL A 35 -12.45 8.62 -13.34
CA VAL A 35 -13.21 8.61 -12.08
C VAL A 35 -12.59 7.63 -11.09
N LYS A 36 -12.21 6.43 -11.55
CA LYS A 36 -11.53 5.42 -10.71
C LYS A 36 -10.16 5.91 -10.23
N GLN A 37 -9.36 6.46 -11.13
CA GLN A 37 -8.05 7.02 -10.80
C GLN A 37 -8.16 8.16 -9.79
N GLN A 38 -9.14 9.04 -9.96
CA GLN A 38 -9.42 10.12 -9.01
C GLN A 38 -9.83 9.56 -7.64
N PHE A 39 -10.72 8.56 -7.60
CA PHE A 39 -11.13 7.92 -6.34
C PHE A 39 -9.94 7.30 -5.60
N VAL A 40 -9.04 6.61 -6.31
CA VAL A 40 -7.81 6.05 -5.73
C VAL A 40 -6.92 7.11 -5.10
N PHE A 41 -6.69 8.23 -5.77
CA PHE A 41 -5.87 9.29 -5.18
C PHE A 41 -6.56 9.98 -4.00
N GLN A 42 -7.88 10.17 -4.07
CA GLN A 42 -8.64 10.75 -2.96
C GLN A 42 -8.65 9.84 -1.73
N ILE A 43 -8.81 8.53 -1.90
CA ILE A 43 -8.87 7.59 -0.78
C ILE A 43 -7.51 7.39 -0.12
N MET A 44 -6.42 7.44 -0.90
CA MET A 44 -5.04 7.22 -0.44
C MET A 44 -4.35 8.50 0.07
N GLN A 45 -5.00 9.65 0.00
CA GLN A 45 -4.45 10.90 0.50
C GLN A 45 -4.71 11.03 2.01
N HIS A 46 -3.71 11.52 2.76
CA HIS A 46 -3.80 11.81 4.21
C HIS A 46 -4.38 10.67 5.06
N ILE A 47 -4.10 9.41 4.72
CA ILE A 47 -4.76 8.26 5.36
C ILE A 47 -4.57 8.19 6.88
N TYR A 48 -3.47 8.75 7.40
CA TYR A 48 -3.16 8.78 8.82
C TYR A 48 -3.72 10.00 9.56
N GLN A 49 -4.56 10.80 8.90
CA GLN A 49 -5.30 11.89 9.52
C GLN A 49 -6.79 11.57 9.47
N ASP A 50 -7.42 11.57 10.64
CA ASP A 50 -8.84 11.26 10.78
C ASP A 50 -9.69 12.30 10.04
N ASP A 51 -10.69 11.82 9.29
CA ASP A 51 -11.69 12.61 8.56
C ASP A 51 -11.14 13.66 7.58
N VAL A 52 -9.87 13.57 7.21
CA VAL A 52 -9.28 14.46 6.20
C VAL A 52 -9.53 13.87 4.82
N PHE A 53 -10.58 14.36 4.16
CA PHE A 53 -10.86 14.12 2.75
C PHE A 53 -10.87 15.44 1.98
N VAL A 54 -10.31 15.43 0.76
CA VAL A 54 -10.35 16.60 -0.13
C VAL A 54 -11.77 16.88 -0.63
N SER A 55 -12.59 15.82 -0.76
CA SER A 55 -13.98 15.92 -1.21
C SER A 55 -14.88 15.19 -0.22
N PRO A 56 -16.02 15.80 0.17
CA PRO A 56 -16.95 15.17 1.11
C PRO A 56 -17.62 13.96 0.45
N PHE A 57 -17.79 12.90 1.24
CA PHE A 57 -18.56 11.72 0.86
C PHE A 57 -20.02 11.87 1.30
N ALA A 58 -20.94 11.23 0.57
CA ALA A 58 -22.36 11.26 0.91
C ALA A 58 -22.65 10.48 2.20
N ALA A 59 -23.79 10.77 2.85
CA ALA A 59 -24.19 10.08 4.09
C ALA A 59 -24.26 8.55 3.92
N SER A 60 -24.59 8.05 2.71
CA SER A 60 -24.61 6.62 2.40
C SER A 60 -23.27 5.93 2.67
N PHE A 61 -22.15 6.62 2.49
CA PHE A 61 -20.80 6.10 2.77
C PHE A 61 -20.54 6.00 4.27
N VAL A 62 -20.96 7.02 5.02
CA VAL A 62 -20.75 7.14 6.47
C VAL A 62 -21.59 6.12 7.24
N GLU A 63 -22.81 5.86 6.77
CA GLU A 63 -23.74 4.92 7.40
C GLU A 63 -23.51 3.46 6.97
N TYR A 64 -22.69 3.23 5.95
CA TYR A 64 -22.47 1.90 5.39
C TYR A 64 -21.75 0.98 6.36
N LYS A 65 -22.34 -0.19 6.59
CA LYS A 65 -21.73 -1.29 7.34
C LYS A 65 -21.74 -2.55 6.50
N PRO A 66 -20.58 -3.11 6.12
CA PRO A 66 -20.53 -4.27 5.23
C PRO A 66 -21.43 -5.46 5.62
N TRP A 67 -21.53 -5.75 6.91
CA TRP A 67 -22.34 -6.85 7.45
C TRP A 67 -23.85 -6.60 7.42
N GLU A 68 -24.31 -5.36 7.24
CA GLU A 68 -25.72 -5.03 7.01
C GLU A 68 -26.09 -5.11 5.51
N HIS A 69 -25.07 -5.27 4.65
CA HIS A 69 -25.16 -5.21 3.18
C HIS A 69 -24.59 -6.47 2.51
N VAL A 70 -24.76 -7.63 3.13
CA VAL A 70 -24.19 -8.92 2.69
C VAL A 70 -24.60 -9.29 1.25
N THR A 71 -25.80 -8.88 0.82
CA THR A 71 -26.30 -9.10 -0.55
C THR A 71 -25.54 -8.34 -1.63
N ASP A 72 -24.68 -7.39 -1.27
CA ASP A 72 -23.91 -6.59 -2.22
C ASP A 72 -22.62 -7.32 -2.69
N TYR A 73 -22.34 -8.50 -2.13
CA TYR A 73 -21.13 -9.29 -2.39
C TYR A 73 -21.43 -10.58 -3.15
N VAL A 74 -20.52 -10.99 -4.04
CA VAL A 74 -20.67 -12.20 -4.88
C VAL A 74 -20.60 -13.48 -4.03
N HIS A 75 -19.71 -13.49 -3.04
CA HIS A 75 -19.42 -14.63 -2.15
C HIS A 75 -19.60 -14.23 -0.67
N PRO A 76 -20.83 -13.94 -0.21
CA PRO A 76 -21.09 -13.51 1.15
C PRO A 76 -20.63 -14.51 2.22
N GLU A 77 -20.72 -15.82 1.92
CA GLU A 77 -20.29 -16.91 2.78
C GLU A 77 -18.79 -16.82 3.15
N MET A 78 -17.99 -16.22 2.26
CA MET A 78 -16.54 -16.08 2.46
C MET A 78 -16.17 -14.87 3.32
N LEU A 79 -17.16 -14.04 3.70
CA LEU A 79 -17.02 -12.84 4.52
C LEU A 79 -17.54 -13.03 5.95
N GLU A 80 -18.32 -14.10 6.22
CA GLU A 80 -18.94 -14.34 7.53
C GLU A 80 -17.93 -14.31 8.67
N PHE A 81 -16.83 -15.05 8.53
CA PHE A 81 -15.77 -15.06 9.54
C PHE A 81 -15.14 -13.67 9.74
N PHE A 82 -14.91 -12.90 8.68
CA PHE A 82 -14.35 -11.56 8.80
C PHE A 82 -15.32 -10.62 9.53
N PHE A 83 -16.62 -10.72 9.24
CA PHE A 83 -17.65 -9.92 9.91
C PHE A 83 -17.79 -10.28 11.39
N GLU A 84 -17.75 -11.58 11.73
CA GLU A 84 -17.73 -12.04 13.12
C GLU A 84 -16.47 -11.53 13.85
N LEU A 85 -15.30 -11.78 13.27
CA LEU A 85 -14.02 -11.35 13.81
C LEU A 85 -13.99 -9.83 14.06
N TRP A 86 -14.42 -9.03 13.09
CA TRP A 86 -14.46 -7.57 13.20
C TRP A 86 -15.41 -7.07 14.29
N GLN A 87 -16.59 -7.68 14.45
CA GLN A 87 -17.56 -7.26 15.47
C GLN A 87 -17.10 -7.60 16.89
N HIS A 88 -16.31 -8.66 17.06
CA HIS A 88 -15.79 -9.08 18.36
C HIS A 88 -14.48 -8.39 18.73
N GLU A 89 -13.60 -8.17 17.75
CA GLU A 89 -12.27 -7.61 17.97
C GLU A 89 -11.85 -6.72 16.78
N PRO A 90 -12.29 -5.46 16.73
CA PRO A 90 -11.91 -4.57 15.62
C PRO A 90 -10.40 -4.33 15.61
N PHE A 91 -9.79 -4.33 14.43
CA PHE A 91 -8.36 -4.08 14.24
C PHE A 91 -8.11 -2.64 13.76
N THR A 92 -7.89 -1.72 14.71
CA THR A 92 -7.75 -0.26 14.54
C THR A 92 -6.29 0.24 14.56
N ASP A 93 -6.08 1.55 14.43
CA ASP A 93 -4.76 2.19 14.27
C ASP A 93 -3.85 2.21 15.50
N ASP A 94 -4.42 1.93 16.66
CA ASP A 94 -3.73 1.76 17.95
C ASP A 94 -2.88 0.49 18.03
N MET A 95 -3.01 -0.42 17.05
CA MET A 95 -2.26 -1.66 16.98
C MET A 95 -1.23 -1.65 15.84
N ALA A 96 -0.02 -2.14 16.13
CA ALA A 96 0.97 -2.38 15.09
C ALA A 96 0.54 -3.58 14.22
N TRP A 97 0.54 -3.40 12.91
CA TRP A 97 0.14 -4.44 11.97
C TRP A 97 1.34 -5.04 11.24
N SER A 98 1.24 -6.33 10.92
CA SER A 98 2.16 -7.03 10.02
C SER A 98 1.49 -8.33 9.58
N VAL A 99 1.49 -8.59 8.27
CA VAL A 99 0.92 -9.79 7.67
C VAL A 99 1.57 -11.09 8.17
N MET A 100 2.75 -11.01 8.80
CA MET A 100 3.49 -12.19 9.28
C MET A 100 2.89 -12.83 10.53
N TYR A 101 1.97 -12.15 11.22
CA TYR A 101 1.25 -12.72 12.36
C TYR A 101 -0.05 -13.35 11.90
N GLU A 102 -0.30 -14.59 12.31
CA GLU A 102 -1.47 -15.39 11.88
C GLU A 102 -2.79 -14.63 12.03
N LYS A 103 -3.02 -14.01 13.18
CA LYS A 103 -4.22 -13.20 13.43
C LYS A 103 -4.33 -12.00 12.49
N HIS A 104 -3.22 -11.34 12.18
CA HIS A 104 -3.20 -10.19 11.28
C HIS A 104 -3.43 -10.60 9.82
N GLU A 105 -2.94 -11.78 9.43
CA GLU A 105 -3.23 -12.43 8.14
C GLU A 105 -4.74 -12.64 7.98
N GLU A 106 -5.44 -13.11 9.02
CA GLU A 106 -6.88 -13.31 8.97
C GLU A 106 -7.66 -12.02 8.64
N TYR A 107 -7.31 -10.89 9.28
CA TYR A 107 -7.89 -9.59 8.91
C TYR A 107 -7.54 -9.17 7.48
N ALA A 108 -6.29 -9.41 7.04
CA ALA A 108 -5.86 -9.09 5.69
C ALA A 108 -6.65 -9.88 4.64
N VAL A 109 -6.80 -11.19 4.85
CA VAL A 109 -7.58 -12.08 3.98
C VAL A 109 -9.04 -11.63 3.94
N GLY A 110 -9.64 -11.35 5.10
CA GLY A 110 -11.02 -10.89 5.20
C GLY A 110 -11.25 -9.57 4.48
N LEU A 111 -10.36 -8.60 4.67
CA LEU A 111 -10.47 -7.27 4.06
C LEU A 111 -10.21 -7.29 2.54
N VAL A 112 -9.24 -8.09 2.07
CA VAL A 112 -9.03 -8.29 0.62
C VAL A 112 -10.27 -8.90 -0.01
N ARG A 113 -10.89 -9.90 0.63
CA ARG A 113 -12.14 -10.51 0.13
C ARG A 113 -13.29 -9.52 0.11
N LEU A 114 -13.41 -8.69 1.14
CA LEU A 114 -14.44 -7.66 1.20
C LEU A 114 -14.38 -6.78 -0.05
N PHE A 115 -13.19 -6.29 -0.39
CA PHE A 115 -12.98 -5.47 -1.58
C PHE A 115 -13.14 -6.26 -2.87
N TYR A 116 -12.58 -7.46 -2.95
CA TYR A 116 -12.57 -8.27 -4.17
C TYR A 116 -13.97 -8.77 -4.55
N PHE A 117 -14.80 -9.17 -3.57
CA PHE A 117 -16.14 -9.71 -3.81
C PHE A 117 -17.24 -8.67 -3.95
N ALA A 118 -16.95 -7.37 -3.83
CA ALA A 118 -17.92 -6.32 -4.11
C ALA A 118 -18.43 -6.43 -5.56
N LYS A 119 -19.75 -6.60 -5.74
CA LYS A 119 -20.40 -6.91 -7.03
C LYS A 119 -20.20 -5.82 -8.09
N ASN A 120 -20.07 -4.58 -7.66
CA ASN A 120 -20.00 -3.43 -8.55
C ASN A 120 -19.14 -2.33 -7.93
N TRP A 121 -18.89 -1.29 -8.72
CA TRP A 121 -18.07 -0.14 -8.34
C TRP A 121 -18.60 0.58 -7.10
N GLU A 122 -19.92 0.77 -6.98
CA GLU A 122 -20.52 1.48 -5.86
C GLU A 122 -20.30 0.72 -4.53
N THR A 123 -20.56 -0.59 -4.50
CA THR A 123 -20.28 -1.42 -3.32
C THR A 123 -18.79 -1.39 -2.96
N PHE A 124 -17.90 -1.46 -3.95
CA PHE A 124 -16.47 -1.38 -3.73
C PHE A 124 -16.08 -0.05 -3.07
N GLN A 125 -16.59 1.08 -3.56
CA GLN A 125 -16.30 2.38 -2.98
C GLN A 125 -16.81 2.51 -1.54
N HIS A 126 -18.02 2.00 -1.23
CA HIS A 126 -18.57 1.99 0.13
C HIS A 126 -17.72 1.14 1.08
N ALA A 127 -17.35 -0.08 0.66
CA ALA A 127 -16.49 -0.96 1.45
C ALA A 127 -15.10 -0.35 1.70
N VAL A 128 -14.49 0.26 0.68
CA VAL A 128 -13.20 0.93 0.76
C VAL A 128 -13.26 2.15 1.68
N PHE A 129 -14.31 2.96 1.59
CA PHE A 129 -14.52 4.09 2.49
C PHE A 129 -14.65 3.64 3.93
N TRP A 130 -15.53 2.66 4.21
CA TRP A 130 -15.70 2.08 5.53
C TRP A 130 -14.35 1.58 6.09
N ALA A 131 -13.58 0.86 5.28
CA ALA A 131 -12.29 0.34 5.71
C ALA A 131 -11.27 1.45 6.00
N ARG A 132 -11.20 2.50 5.17
CA ARG A 132 -10.32 3.66 5.43
C ARG A 132 -10.62 4.31 6.77
N GLN A 133 -11.90 4.39 7.15
CA GLN A 133 -12.32 5.07 8.38
C GLN A 133 -12.10 4.22 9.63
N HIS A 134 -12.31 2.90 9.52
CA HIS A 134 -12.39 2.06 10.72
C HIS A 134 -11.23 1.09 10.88
N VAL A 135 -10.59 0.66 9.80
CA VAL A 135 -9.51 -0.33 9.85
C VAL A 135 -8.16 0.36 10.03
N ASN A 136 -7.24 -0.34 10.68
CA ASN A 136 -5.83 0.01 10.72
C ASN A 136 -5.31 0.41 9.32
N LYS A 137 -4.68 1.58 9.20
CA LYS A 137 -4.29 2.18 7.92
C LYS A 137 -3.27 1.34 7.16
N GLN A 138 -2.35 0.65 7.84
CA GLN A 138 -1.39 -0.23 7.16
C GLN A 138 -2.08 -1.44 6.54
N LEU A 139 -2.96 -2.08 7.31
CA LEU A 139 -3.81 -3.18 6.84
C LEU A 139 -4.72 -2.73 5.69
N PHE A 140 -5.34 -1.55 5.80
CA PHE A 140 -6.16 -0.95 4.74
C PHE A 140 -5.36 -0.77 3.44
N VAL A 141 -4.19 -0.12 3.50
CA VAL A 141 -3.31 0.09 2.33
C VAL A 141 -2.91 -1.24 1.71
N TYR A 142 -2.52 -2.21 2.53
CA TYR A 142 -2.15 -3.55 2.08
C TYR A 142 -3.31 -4.23 1.31
N ALA A 143 -4.48 -4.30 1.93
CA ALA A 143 -5.64 -4.97 1.35
C ALA A 143 -6.18 -4.26 0.10
N PHE A 144 -6.22 -2.92 0.13
CA PHE A 144 -6.68 -2.10 -1.00
C PHE A 144 -5.73 -2.22 -2.20
N THR A 145 -4.42 -2.25 -1.95
CA THR A 145 -3.41 -2.45 -3.00
C THR A 145 -3.59 -3.80 -3.67
N ILE A 146 -3.72 -4.88 -2.89
CA ILE A 146 -3.96 -6.22 -3.44
C ILE A 146 -5.27 -6.25 -4.22
N ALA A 147 -6.38 -5.79 -3.64
CA ALA A 147 -7.67 -5.79 -4.33
C ALA A 147 -7.60 -5.02 -5.67
N SER A 148 -6.89 -3.90 -5.71
CA SER A 148 -6.71 -3.11 -6.93
C SER A 148 -5.87 -3.84 -8.00
N LEU A 149 -4.90 -4.67 -7.61
CA LEU A 149 -4.08 -5.46 -8.54
C LEU A 149 -4.86 -6.60 -9.21
N PHE A 150 -5.85 -7.17 -8.52
CA PHE A 150 -6.56 -8.36 -8.96
C PHE A 150 -7.98 -8.10 -9.48
N ARG A 151 -8.61 -6.98 -9.13
CA ARG A 151 -9.94 -6.64 -9.65
C ARG A 151 -9.88 -6.23 -11.12
N ASP A 152 -10.74 -6.83 -11.94
CA ASP A 152 -10.80 -6.56 -13.39
C ASP A 152 -11.14 -5.09 -13.71
N ASP A 153 -12.00 -4.47 -12.91
CA ASP A 153 -12.42 -3.08 -13.11
C ASP A 153 -11.38 -2.04 -12.68
N MET A 154 -10.29 -2.47 -12.03
CA MET A 154 -9.17 -1.65 -11.56
C MET A 154 -7.91 -1.78 -12.43
N GLN A 155 -7.96 -2.56 -13.51
CA GLN A 155 -6.82 -2.76 -14.39
C GLN A 155 -6.30 -1.43 -14.98
N GLY A 156 -5.00 -1.20 -14.80
CA GLY A 156 -4.32 -0.01 -15.30
C GLY A 156 -4.42 1.21 -14.39
N VAL A 157 -5.21 1.17 -13.31
CA VAL A 157 -5.21 2.22 -12.28
C VAL A 157 -3.84 2.27 -11.61
N VAL A 158 -3.34 3.49 -11.43
CA VAL A 158 -2.03 3.73 -10.81
C VAL A 158 -2.23 4.04 -9.33
N LEU A 159 -1.54 3.29 -8.47
CA LEU A 159 -1.48 3.55 -7.03
C LEU A 159 -0.31 4.50 -6.73
N PRO A 160 -0.41 5.34 -5.68
CA PRO A 160 0.74 6.08 -5.19
C PRO A 160 1.83 5.12 -4.71
N ALA A 161 3.08 5.56 -4.72
CA ALA A 161 4.17 4.73 -4.27
C ALA A 161 4.05 4.47 -2.75
N HIS A 162 4.42 3.28 -2.30
CA HIS A 162 4.25 2.91 -0.88
C HIS A 162 5.03 3.85 0.07
N TYR A 163 6.19 4.36 -0.34
CA TYR A 163 6.96 5.34 0.43
C TYR A 163 6.34 6.75 0.47
N GLU A 164 5.39 7.08 -0.41
CA GLU A 164 4.60 8.33 -0.33
C GLU A 164 3.46 8.20 0.69
N ILE A 165 2.94 6.98 0.85
CA ILE A 165 1.84 6.67 1.77
C ILE A 165 2.39 6.45 3.19
N HIS A 166 3.49 5.71 3.29
CA HIS A 166 4.04 5.17 4.53
C HIS A 166 5.53 5.51 4.70
N PRO A 167 5.88 6.81 4.85
CA PRO A 167 7.26 7.27 4.77
C PRO A 167 8.17 6.72 5.89
N TRP A 168 7.65 6.41 7.07
CA TRP A 168 8.47 5.98 8.20
C TRP A 168 9.04 4.56 8.11
N SER A 169 8.63 3.74 7.14
CA SER A 169 9.35 2.50 6.81
C SER A 169 10.54 2.70 5.87
N TYR A 170 10.70 3.90 5.31
CA TYR A 170 11.71 4.18 4.28
C TYR A 170 12.72 5.25 4.70
N PHE A 171 12.35 6.12 5.62
CA PHE A 171 13.20 7.21 6.08
C PHE A 171 13.58 7.04 7.54
N ASP A 172 14.82 7.42 7.87
CA ASP A 172 15.30 7.42 9.24
C ASP A 172 14.51 8.39 10.14
N SER A 173 14.49 8.07 11.43
CA SER A 173 13.89 8.86 12.51
C SER A 173 14.26 10.34 12.48
N GLN A 174 15.51 10.70 12.15
CA GLN A 174 15.94 12.10 12.07
C GLN A 174 15.18 12.88 10.99
N ALA A 175 14.90 12.25 9.85
CA ALA A 175 14.15 12.89 8.77
C ALA A 175 12.69 13.15 9.17
N LEU A 176 12.09 12.19 9.87
CA LEU A 176 10.72 12.27 10.37
C LEU A 176 10.61 13.36 11.46
N GLU A 177 11.53 13.38 12.42
CA GLU A 177 11.60 14.40 13.47
C GLU A 177 11.72 15.81 12.86
N TRP A 178 12.56 15.98 11.83
CA TRP A 178 12.66 17.25 11.12
C TRP A 178 11.35 17.64 10.43
N ALA A 179 10.66 16.70 9.78
CA ALA A 179 9.36 16.95 9.16
C ALA A 179 8.32 17.41 10.19
N GLU A 180 8.28 16.76 11.35
CA GLU A 180 7.42 17.13 12.47
C GLU A 180 7.77 18.52 13.01
N HIS A 181 9.05 18.82 13.22
CA HIS A 181 9.52 20.13 13.67
C HIS A 181 9.10 21.26 12.71
N TYR A 182 9.23 21.07 11.40
CA TYR A 182 8.76 22.05 10.42
C TYR A 182 7.26 22.31 10.56
N LYS A 183 6.46 21.26 10.74
CA LYS A 183 5.01 21.40 10.94
C LYS A 183 4.67 22.11 12.25
N MET A 184 5.31 21.72 13.36
CA MET A 184 5.06 22.31 14.69
C MET A 184 5.49 23.77 14.79
N HIS A 185 6.56 24.16 14.10
CA HIS A 185 7.00 25.56 14.01
C HIS A 185 6.20 26.39 13.00
N GLY A 186 5.11 25.86 12.43
CA GLY A 186 4.28 26.58 11.46
C GLY A 186 5.01 26.90 10.16
N PHE A 187 5.96 26.04 9.76
CA PHE A 187 6.79 26.22 8.56
C PHE A 187 7.58 27.54 8.55
N HIS A 188 8.08 27.95 9.73
CA HIS A 188 8.91 29.14 9.86
C HIS A 188 10.07 29.15 8.85
N HIS A 189 10.26 30.28 8.15
CA HIS A 189 11.23 30.46 7.06
C HIS A 189 11.02 29.64 5.78
N VAL A 190 9.90 28.92 5.64
CA VAL A 190 9.53 28.25 4.40
C VAL A 190 8.63 29.17 3.59
N LYS A 191 8.99 29.41 2.32
CA LYS A 191 8.12 30.18 1.41
C LYS A 191 6.94 29.32 1.00
N GLN A 192 5.73 29.84 1.24
CA GLN A 192 4.51 29.26 0.71
C GLN A 192 4.38 29.61 -0.79
N MET A 193 4.06 28.61 -1.61
CA MET A 193 3.78 28.77 -3.04
C MET A 193 2.43 28.12 -3.32
N ASP A 194 1.48 28.86 -3.92
CA ASP A 194 0.14 28.37 -4.23
C ASP A 194 -0.59 27.72 -3.04
N ASN A 195 -0.51 28.37 -1.87
CA ASN A 195 -1.00 27.88 -0.58
C ASN A 195 -0.34 26.59 -0.05
N ILE A 196 0.72 26.10 -0.69
CA ILE A 196 1.45 24.89 -0.29
C ILE A 196 2.82 25.27 0.29
N TYR A 197 3.16 24.69 1.44
CA TYR A 197 4.51 24.75 1.99
C TYR A 197 5.33 23.58 1.45
N ASN A 198 6.35 23.88 0.65
CA ASN A 198 7.27 22.88 0.14
C ASN A 198 8.56 22.87 0.97
N VAL A 199 8.79 21.78 1.68
CA VAL A 199 9.99 21.58 2.50
C VAL A 199 10.81 20.46 1.88
N VAL A 200 12.10 20.71 1.65
CA VAL A 200 13.04 19.68 1.18
C VAL A 200 13.93 19.28 2.35
N ILE A 201 13.77 18.04 2.78
CA ILE A 201 14.58 17.43 3.84
C ILE A 201 15.64 16.57 3.17
N LYS A 202 16.92 16.86 3.45
CA LYS A 202 18.04 16.05 2.96
C LYS A 202 18.31 14.95 3.96
N THR A 203 18.20 13.71 3.52
CA THR A 203 18.46 12.52 4.34
C THR A 203 19.71 11.82 3.86
N ASN A 204 20.50 11.28 4.78
CA ASN A 204 21.58 10.37 4.44
C ASN A 204 21.15 8.93 4.74
N TYR A 205 21.83 7.96 4.15
CA TYR A 205 21.74 6.56 4.54
C TYR A 205 22.33 6.33 5.94
N SER A 206 21.98 5.21 6.58
CA SER A 206 22.41 4.88 7.94
C SER A 206 23.93 4.87 8.14
N ASN A 207 24.70 4.56 7.09
CA ASN A 207 26.16 4.49 7.14
C ASN A 207 26.88 5.84 7.06
N ALA A 208 26.14 6.96 7.04
CA ALA A 208 26.72 8.32 6.93
C ALA A 208 27.73 8.67 8.03
N HIS A 209 27.57 8.08 9.22
CA HIS A 209 28.45 8.28 10.36
C HIS A 209 29.48 7.16 10.55
N GLY A 210 29.59 6.25 9.58
CA GLY A 210 30.51 5.12 9.59
C GLY A 210 29.81 3.78 9.37
N ALA A 211 30.59 2.80 8.92
CA ALA A 211 30.13 1.44 8.76
C ALA A 211 30.26 0.68 10.09
N LEU A 212 29.15 0.09 10.56
CA LEU A 212 29.17 -0.80 11.74
C LEU A 212 29.70 -2.20 11.39
N ASN A 213 29.48 -2.63 10.15
CA ASN A 213 29.90 -3.90 9.59
C ASN A 213 30.11 -3.75 8.06
N TYR A 214 30.59 -4.81 7.42
CA TYR A 214 30.83 -4.83 5.97
C TYR A 214 29.55 -4.56 5.15
N ASP A 215 28.40 -5.04 5.60
CA ASP A 215 27.13 -4.88 4.87
C ASP A 215 26.64 -3.42 4.89
N HIS A 216 27.07 -2.62 5.86
CA HIS A 216 26.76 -1.19 5.95
C HIS A 216 27.34 -0.39 4.76
N ASP A 217 28.39 -0.88 4.09
CA ASP A 217 28.91 -0.26 2.86
C ASP A 217 27.89 -0.29 1.71
N LEU A 218 26.90 -1.20 1.79
CA LEU A 218 25.82 -1.35 0.83
C LEU A 218 24.52 -0.62 1.25
N ALA A 219 24.56 0.24 2.27
CA ALA A 219 23.37 0.93 2.77
C ALA A 219 22.61 1.69 1.65
N TYR A 220 23.32 2.33 0.73
CA TYR A 220 22.71 3.04 -0.40
C TYR A 220 21.85 2.14 -1.31
N TYR A 221 22.13 0.83 -1.34
CA TYR A 221 21.39 -0.16 -2.11
C TYR A 221 20.31 -0.83 -1.26
N LEU A 222 20.65 -1.24 -0.03
CA LEU A 222 19.75 -1.94 0.88
C LEU A 222 18.64 -1.04 1.44
N GLU A 223 18.88 0.26 1.55
CA GLU A 223 17.93 1.28 2.03
C GLU A 223 17.34 2.11 0.87
N ASP A 224 17.63 1.76 -0.39
CA ASP A 224 17.02 2.44 -1.52
C ASP A 224 15.49 2.28 -1.49
N VAL A 225 14.78 3.40 -1.62
CA VAL A 225 13.31 3.41 -1.54
C VAL A 225 12.67 2.62 -2.68
N GLY A 226 13.29 2.61 -3.86
CA GLY A 226 12.84 1.86 -5.02
C GLY A 226 13.04 0.36 -4.86
N PHE A 227 14.20 -0.07 -4.37
CA PHE A 227 14.49 -1.47 -4.13
C PHE A 227 13.59 -2.07 -3.04
N ASN A 228 13.37 -1.36 -1.95
CA ASN A 228 12.46 -1.79 -0.89
C ASN A 228 11.00 -1.80 -1.36
N ALA A 229 10.56 -0.79 -2.13
CA ALA A 229 9.23 -0.78 -2.72
C ALA A 229 9.04 -1.92 -3.73
N PHE A 230 10.06 -2.26 -4.52
CA PHE A 230 10.02 -3.42 -5.42
C PHE A 230 9.73 -4.71 -4.64
N TYR A 231 10.43 -4.96 -3.54
CA TYR A 231 10.18 -6.15 -2.73
C TYR A 231 8.78 -6.15 -2.13
N TYR A 232 8.30 -4.99 -1.66
CA TYR A 232 6.92 -4.84 -1.20
C TYR A 232 5.91 -5.25 -2.29
N TYR A 233 5.98 -4.67 -3.49
CA TYR A 233 5.05 -4.98 -4.59
C TYR A 233 5.15 -6.43 -5.07
N PHE A 234 6.35 -7.01 -5.11
CA PHE A 234 6.54 -8.42 -5.44
C PHE A 234 5.74 -9.34 -4.51
N ASN A 235 5.73 -9.06 -3.21
CA ASN A 235 4.96 -9.83 -2.23
C ASN A 235 3.44 -9.61 -2.36
N LEU A 236 2.99 -8.47 -2.91
CA LEU A 236 1.56 -8.19 -3.14
C LEU A 236 1.03 -8.87 -4.41
N ASP A 237 1.88 -9.00 -5.44
CA ASP A 237 1.55 -9.76 -6.64
C ASP A 237 1.42 -11.27 -6.36
N TYR A 238 2.15 -11.77 -5.36
CA TYR A 238 2.12 -13.17 -4.93
C TYR A 238 2.03 -13.30 -3.40
N PRO A 239 0.92 -12.92 -2.77
CA PRO A 239 0.80 -12.99 -1.32
C PRO A 239 0.91 -14.44 -0.86
N PHE A 240 1.82 -14.73 0.09
CA PHE A 240 2.13 -16.09 0.52
C PHE A 240 0.90 -16.86 1.06
N TRP A 241 -0.11 -16.14 1.58
CA TRP A 241 -1.34 -16.69 2.13
C TRP A 241 -2.36 -17.11 1.06
N THR A 242 -2.12 -16.76 -0.22
CA THR A 242 -2.89 -17.26 -1.35
C THR A 242 -2.37 -18.65 -1.74
N LYS A 243 -3.15 -19.71 -1.47
CA LYS A 243 -2.79 -21.06 -1.93
C LYS A 243 -3.16 -21.19 -3.40
N GLY A 244 -2.19 -21.12 -4.33
CA GLY A 244 -2.41 -21.44 -5.76
C GLY A 244 -3.45 -22.55 -5.94
N GLY A 245 -4.55 -22.28 -6.66
CA GLY A 245 -5.53 -23.34 -6.95
C GLY A 245 -4.84 -24.55 -7.61
N GLU A 246 -5.33 -25.76 -7.35
CA GLU A 246 -4.72 -27.01 -7.87
C GLU A 246 -4.51 -27.02 -9.40
N GLU A 247 -5.18 -26.16 -10.16
CA GLU A 247 -5.00 -25.99 -11.60
C GLU A 247 -3.68 -25.33 -12.04
N HIS A 248 -2.88 -24.78 -11.12
CA HIS A 248 -1.64 -24.06 -11.48
C HIS A 248 -0.37 -24.90 -11.37
N VAL A 249 -0.48 -26.21 -11.12
CA VAL A 249 0.70 -27.04 -10.84
C VAL A 249 1.63 -27.19 -12.05
N LEU A 250 1.17 -27.06 -13.31
CA LEU A 250 2.04 -27.19 -14.50
C LEU A 250 1.51 -26.47 -15.75
N ASN A 251 1.23 -25.16 -15.71
CA ASN A 251 1.16 -24.37 -16.94
C ASN A 251 2.44 -23.55 -17.12
N LYS A 252 3.28 -24.00 -18.06
CA LYS A 252 4.61 -23.45 -18.39
C LYS A 252 4.54 -22.07 -19.06
N ASP A 253 3.34 -21.55 -19.28
CA ASP A 253 3.07 -20.18 -19.73
C ASP A 253 1.99 -19.55 -18.82
N SER A 254 2.27 -18.35 -18.31
CA SER A 254 1.37 -17.46 -17.57
C SER A 254 0.91 -17.93 -16.18
N SER A 255 1.60 -17.44 -15.14
CA SER A 255 1.01 -17.20 -13.82
C SER A 255 -0.18 -16.24 -13.98
N ARG A 256 -1.36 -16.77 -14.30
CA ARG A 256 -2.57 -15.96 -14.29
C ARG A 256 -2.84 -15.58 -12.83
N ARG A 257 -2.87 -14.26 -12.60
CA ARG A 257 -3.27 -13.57 -11.37
C ARG A 257 -4.69 -13.99 -10.98
N ALA A 258 -4.82 -15.10 -10.27
CA ALA A 258 -6.02 -15.42 -9.53
C ALA A 258 -5.69 -15.25 -8.04
N LEU A 259 -6.60 -14.69 -7.25
CA LEU A 259 -6.58 -14.78 -5.79
C LEU A 259 -7.23 -16.11 -5.42
N PRO A 260 -6.49 -17.20 -5.18
CA PRO A 260 -7.10 -18.43 -4.71
C PRO A 260 -7.42 -18.29 -3.22
N VAL A 261 -8.67 -18.61 -2.92
CA VAL A 261 -9.32 -18.29 -1.65
C VAL A 261 -9.08 -19.46 -0.69
N ARG A 262 -8.18 -19.31 0.30
CA ARG A 262 -7.97 -20.31 1.36
C ARG A 262 -9.27 -20.48 2.16
N PRO A 263 -9.84 -21.69 2.34
CA PRO A 263 -10.86 -21.88 3.38
C PRO A 263 -10.21 -21.54 4.72
N LEU A 264 -10.74 -20.54 5.44
CA LEU A 264 -10.29 -20.28 6.82
C LEU A 264 -10.51 -21.57 7.60
N ALA A 265 -9.50 -22.01 8.34
CA ALA A 265 -9.63 -23.20 9.16
C ALA A 265 -10.81 -22.96 10.12
N THR A 266 -11.77 -23.87 10.14
CA THR A 266 -12.86 -23.84 11.12
C THR A 266 -12.25 -23.69 12.50
N ALA A 267 -12.52 -22.58 13.17
CA ALA A 267 -12.06 -22.32 14.52
C ALA A 267 -12.47 -23.51 15.40
N GLY A 268 -11.50 -24.27 15.88
CA GLY A 268 -11.74 -25.23 16.96
C GLY A 268 -12.22 -24.46 18.19
N PRO A 269 -13.03 -25.09 19.06
CA PRO A 269 -13.60 -24.40 20.21
C PRO A 269 -12.49 -23.76 21.04
N LEU A 270 -12.66 -22.47 21.37
CA LEU A 270 -11.80 -21.72 22.28
C LEU A 270 -11.69 -22.51 23.59
N VAL A 271 -10.57 -23.21 23.77
CA VAL A 271 -10.24 -23.83 25.05
C VAL A 271 -9.85 -22.68 25.96
N HIS A 272 -10.72 -22.36 26.91
CA HIS A 272 -10.41 -21.50 28.04
C HIS A 272 -9.15 -22.03 28.73
N GLY A 273 -8.03 -21.37 28.45
CA GLY A 273 -6.75 -21.59 29.11
C GLY A 273 -6.88 -21.19 30.57
N ALA A 274 -6.80 -22.19 31.43
CA ALA A 274 -6.78 -22.07 32.87
C ALA A 274 -5.71 -21.07 33.33
N SER A 275 -6.14 -20.15 34.21
CA SER A 275 -5.29 -19.39 35.10
C SER A 275 -4.42 -20.33 35.94
N VAL A 276 -3.10 -20.16 35.93
CA VAL A 276 -2.19 -20.67 36.97
C VAL A 276 -0.88 -19.87 36.94
N PRO A 277 -0.16 -19.74 38.05
CA PRO A 277 -0.48 -19.04 39.31
C PRO A 277 0.19 -17.66 39.41
#